data_AF-A0AAD5IT37-F1
#
_entry.id   AF-A0AAD5IT37-F1
#
_cell.length_a   1.000
_cell.length_b   1.000
_cell.length_c   1.000
_cell.angle_alpha   90.00
_cell.angle_beta   90.00
_cell.angle_gamma   90.00
#
_symmetry.space_group_name_H-M   'P 1'
#
loop_
_entity.id
_entity.type
_entity.pdbx_description
1 polymer ?
#
loop_
_entity_poly.entity_id
_entity_poly.type
_entity_poly.pdbx_seq_one_letter_code
_entity_poly.pdbx_strand_id
1 'polypeptide(L)'
;MKLHKQEAFQLLKKKEKTDNIIKKNKEKRQKKKQQTVDPNKPKKPAGSYFLFSEEARKALLEERPGTNNSTITALISVKWKELSEEEKQTWNAKAAEAMEAYKKELEEYKNSIAAATNDKQQPHEELVEEEEEHTTTNTIAGAKDAKPKKNKSKRVKDC
;
A
#
# COMPACT_ATOMS: atom_id res chain seq x y z
N MET A 1 7.98 -48.19 9.90
CA MET A 1 9.24 -47.41 10.05
C MET A 1 9.70 -46.65 8.80
N LYS A 2 9.55 -47.17 7.55
CA LYS A 2 10.09 -46.50 6.34
C LYS A 2 9.32 -45.26 5.85
N LEU A 3 7.99 -45.17 6.05
CA LEU A 3 7.17 -44.02 5.65
C LEU A 3 7.50 -42.74 6.44
N HIS A 4 7.70 -42.86 7.76
CA HIS A 4 8.01 -41.72 8.63
C HIS A 4 9.34 -41.04 8.25
N LYS A 5 10.32 -41.80 7.72
CA LYS A 5 11.59 -41.27 7.22
C LYS A 5 11.42 -40.45 5.92
N GLN A 6 10.49 -40.84 5.05
CA GLN A 6 10.20 -40.11 3.81
C GLN A 6 9.47 -38.79 4.08
N GLU A 7 8.51 -38.79 5.01
CA GLU A 7 7.81 -37.58 5.44
C GLU A 7 8.77 -36.55 6.08
N ALA A 8 9.64 -37.01 6.98
CA ALA A 8 10.67 -36.18 7.59
C ALA A 8 11.61 -35.55 6.53
N PHE A 9 12.00 -36.31 5.51
CA PHE A 9 12.84 -35.81 4.42
C PHE A 9 12.12 -34.76 3.56
N GLN A 10 10.81 -34.91 3.32
CA GLN A 10 10.01 -33.92 2.60
C GLN A 10 9.81 -32.64 3.41
N LEU A 11 9.65 -32.74 4.73
CA LEU A 11 9.60 -31.58 5.63
C LEU A 11 10.94 -30.84 5.68
N LEU A 12 12.07 -31.57 5.69
CA LEU A 12 13.40 -30.96 5.63
C LEU A 12 13.61 -30.20 4.31
N LYS A 13 13.24 -30.81 3.17
CA LYS A 13 13.28 -30.13 1.87
C LYS A 13 12.37 -28.90 1.81
N LYS A 14 11.19 -28.94 2.43
CA LYS A 14 10.29 -27.78 2.51
C LYS A 14 10.90 -26.66 3.37
N LYS A 15 11.50 -27.01 4.51
CA LYS A 15 12.18 -26.06 5.41
C LYS A 15 13.41 -25.42 4.75
N GLU A 16 14.24 -26.19 4.08
CA GLU A 16 15.38 -25.67 3.32
C GLU A 16 14.94 -24.71 2.22
N LYS A 17 13.84 -25.02 1.51
CA LYS A 17 13.27 -24.11 0.51
C LYS A 17 12.78 -22.80 1.14
N THR A 18 12.07 -22.85 2.26
CA THR A 18 11.60 -21.64 2.94
C THR A 18 12.76 -20.79 3.46
N ASP A 19 13.79 -21.41 4.02
CA ASP A 19 14.95 -20.70 4.57
C ASP A 19 15.76 -20.01 3.46
N ASN A 20 15.92 -20.66 2.31
CA ASN A 20 16.53 -20.03 1.13
C ASN A 20 15.73 -18.85 0.59
N ILE A 21 14.39 -18.95 0.57
CA ILE A 21 13.51 -17.84 0.15
C ILE A 21 13.65 -16.66 1.11
N ILE A 22 13.64 -16.91 2.43
CA ILE A 22 13.78 -15.88 3.45
C ILE A 22 15.16 -15.21 3.35
N LYS A 23 16.23 -15.98 3.21
CA LYS A 23 17.60 -15.46 3.05
C LYS A 23 17.73 -14.58 1.81
N LYS A 24 17.25 -15.06 0.66
CA LYS A 24 17.27 -14.30 -0.60
C LYS A 24 16.48 -13.00 -0.50
N ASN A 25 15.34 -12.99 0.19
CA ASN A 25 14.55 -11.77 0.40
C ASN A 25 15.26 -10.78 1.34
N LYS A 26 15.93 -11.29 2.39
CA LYS A 26 16.74 -10.45 3.30
C LYS A 26 17.91 -9.79 2.57
N GLU A 27 18.64 -10.52 1.74
CA GLU A 27 19.74 -10.00 0.93
C GLU A 27 19.25 -8.94 -0.08
N LYS A 28 18.12 -9.18 -0.76
CA LYS A 28 17.49 -8.18 -1.65
C LYS A 28 17.12 -6.90 -0.90
N ARG A 29 16.52 -7.00 0.29
CA ARG A 29 16.16 -5.84 1.13
C ARG A 29 17.39 -5.08 1.61
N GLN A 30 18.48 -5.77 1.95
CA GLN A 30 19.75 -5.14 2.34
C GLN A 30 20.40 -4.41 1.16
N LYS A 31 20.42 -5.02 -0.04
CA LYS A 31 20.95 -4.38 -1.25
C LYS A 31 20.15 -3.11 -1.62
N LYS A 32 18.82 -3.15 -1.53
CA LYS A 32 17.97 -1.97 -1.77
C LYS A 32 18.20 -0.85 -0.75
N LYS A 33 18.58 -1.19 0.49
CA LYS A 33 18.90 -0.20 1.55
C LYS A 33 20.29 0.43 1.37
N GLN A 34 21.22 -0.26 0.72
CA GLN A 34 22.58 0.23 0.42
C GLN A 34 22.67 1.01 -0.89
N GLN A 35 21.64 0.93 -1.75
CA GLN A 35 21.55 1.76 -2.94
C GLN A 35 21.37 3.21 -2.48
N THR A 36 22.43 4.00 -2.62
CA THR A 36 22.46 5.43 -2.30
C THR A 36 21.41 6.12 -3.14
N VAL A 37 20.26 6.43 -2.54
CA VAL A 37 19.27 7.31 -3.17
C VAL A 37 19.97 8.66 -3.28
N ASP A 38 20.17 9.15 -4.50
CA ASP A 38 20.76 10.46 -4.74
C ASP A 38 20.05 11.49 -3.87
N PRO A 39 20.75 12.17 -2.93
CA PRO A 39 20.11 13.10 -1.99
C PRO A 39 19.43 14.28 -2.69
N ASN A 40 19.87 14.60 -3.92
CA ASN A 40 19.35 15.71 -4.72
C ASN A 40 18.19 15.31 -5.64
N LYS A 41 17.84 14.02 -5.74
CA LYS A 41 16.74 13.60 -6.59
C LYS A 41 15.43 14.05 -5.94
N PRO A 42 14.57 14.83 -6.63
CA PRO A 42 13.29 15.23 -6.08
C PRO A 42 12.46 13.98 -5.74
N LYS A 43 11.73 14.03 -4.64
CA LYS A 43 10.90 12.92 -4.15
C LYS A 43 9.46 13.08 -4.65
N LYS A 44 8.86 11.99 -5.12
CA LYS A 44 7.45 11.97 -5.55
C LYS A 44 6.53 12.53 -4.44
N PRO A 45 5.62 13.46 -4.77
CA PRO A 45 4.68 14.02 -3.81
C PRO A 45 3.64 12.98 -3.39
N ALA A 46 2.95 13.26 -2.28
CA ALA A 46 1.87 12.42 -1.78
C ALA A 46 0.60 12.58 -2.64
N GLY A 47 -0.10 11.48 -2.89
CA GLY A 47 -1.41 11.51 -3.58
C GLY A 47 -2.54 12.04 -2.70
N SER A 48 -3.71 12.28 -3.29
CA SER A 48 -4.86 12.91 -2.63
C SER A 48 -5.30 12.23 -1.33
N TYR A 49 -5.44 10.89 -1.36
CA TYR A 49 -5.75 10.11 -0.17
C TYR A 49 -4.69 10.26 0.93
N PHE A 50 -3.40 10.32 0.57
CA PHE A 50 -2.34 10.45 1.57
C PHE A 50 -2.36 11.82 2.25
N LEU A 51 -2.56 12.90 1.47
CA LEU A 51 -2.73 14.26 2.00
C LEU A 51 -3.89 14.32 3.00
N PHE A 52 -5.06 13.80 2.61
CA PHE A 52 -6.21 13.67 3.51
C PHE A 52 -5.87 12.81 4.74
N SER A 53 -5.20 11.67 4.56
CA SER A 53 -4.91 10.75 5.65
C SER A 53 -3.98 11.36 6.69
N GLU A 54 -3.08 12.26 6.31
CA GLU A 54 -2.18 12.94 7.24
C GLU A 54 -2.93 13.91 8.13
N GLU A 55 -3.84 14.69 7.55
CA GLU A 55 -4.69 15.62 8.30
C GLU A 55 -5.70 14.86 9.19
N ALA A 56 -6.39 13.88 8.62
CA ALA A 56 -7.34 13.05 9.38
C ALA A 56 -6.65 12.26 10.51
N ARG A 57 -5.40 11.82 10.31
CA ARG A 57 -4.61 11.15 11.35
C ARG A 57 -4.27 12.10 12.49
N LYS A 58 -3.86 13.34 12.20
CA LYS A 58 -3.58 14.35 13.23
C LYS A 58 -4.82 14.64 14.06
N ALA A 59 -5.95 14.91 13.40
CA ALA A 59 -7.23 15.14 14.07
C ALA A 59 -7.67 13.95 14.95
N LEU A 60 -7.55 12.71 14.44
CA LEU A 60 -7.90 11.51 15.21
C LEU A 60 -6.94 11.23 16.37
N LEU A 61 -5.66 11.56 16.23
CA LEU A 61 -4.68 11.39 17.30
C LEU A 61 -4.87 12.41 18.43
N GLU A 62 -5.30 13.63 18.08
CA GLU A 62 -5.69 14.67 19.03
C GLU A 62 -7.00 14.32 19.76
N GLU A 63 -8.00 13.81 19.04
CA GLU A 63 -9.27 13.38 19.64
C GLU A 63 -9.08 12.13 20.52
N ARG A 64 -8.22 11.19 20.10
CA ARG A 64 -8.06 9.87 20.72
C ARG A 64 -6.58 9.54 20.95
N PRO A 65 -5.90 10.25 21.85
CA PRO A 65 -4.50 9.96 22.17
C PRO A 65 -4.37 8.53 22.72
N GLY A 66 -3.36 7.79 22.26
CA GLY A 66 -3.09 6.41 22.70
C GLY A 66 -3.83 5.31 21.91
N THR A 67 -4.63 5.67 20.90
CA THR A 67 -5.24 4.68 20.00
C THR A 67 -4.18 4.03 19.10
N ASN A 68 -4.33 2.73 18.82
CA ASN A 68 -3.45 2.03 17.90
C ASN A 68 -3.51 2.66 16.50
N ASN A 69 -2.34 2.96 15.91
CA ASN A 69 -2.21 3.47 14.54
C ASN A 69 -2.95 2.62 13.50
N SER A 70 -3.07 1.30 13.71
CA SER A 70 -3.85 0.43 12.84
C SER A 70 -5.34 0.79 12.85
N THR A 71 -5.91 1.05 14.02
CA THR A 71 -7.30 1.47 14.19
C THR A 71 -7.53 2.85 13.58
N ILE A 72 -6.61 3.80 13.81
CA ILE A 72 -6.68 5.15 13.21
C ILE A 72 -6.68 5.05 11.68
N THR A 73 -5.81 4.21 11.11
CA THR A 73 -5.75 4.00 9.65
C THR A 73 -7.05 3.41 9.10
N ALA A 74 -7.66 2.46 9.82
CA ALA A 74 -8.96 1.91 9.45
C ALA A 74 -10.05 2.99 9.45
N LEU A 75 -10.11 3.84 10.49
CA LEU A 75 -11.08 4.94 10.58
C LEU A 75 -10.91 5.96 9.44
N ILE A 76 -9.67 6.32 9.09
CA ILE A 76 -9.39 7.21 7.97
C ILE A 76 -9.91 6.62 6.66
N SER A 77 -9.70 5.32 6.44
CA SER A 77 -10.16 4.64 5.22
C SER A 77 -11.69 4.64 5.09
N VAL A 78 -12.41 4.58 6.22
CA VAL A 78 -13.87 4.69 6.26
C VAL A 78 -14.28 6.13 5.96
N LYS A 79 -13.68 7.12 6.66
CA LYS A 79 -13.95 8.55 6.44
C LYS A 79 -13.73 8.95 4.97
N TRP A 80 -12.65 8.49 4.34
CA TRP A 80 -12.39 8.78 2.93
C TRP A 80 -13.49 8.24 2.00
N LYS A 81 -14.05 7.07 2.29
CA LYS A 81 -15.15 6.52 1.49
C LYS A 81 -16.44 7.31 1.67
N GLU A 82 -16.67 7.81 2.89
CA GLU A 82 -17.83 8.63 3.26
C GLU A 82 -17.76 10.06 2.74
N LEU A 83 -16.57 10.60 2.42
CA LEU A 83 -16.43 11.93 1.82
C LEU A 83 -17.22 12.05 0.52
N SER A 84 -17.78 13.23 0.32
CA SER A 84 -18.41 13.62 -0.94
C SER A 84 -17.40 13.66 -2.09
N GLU A 85 -17.90 13.55 -3.32
CA GLU A 85 -17.03 13.64 -4.49
C GLU A 85 -16.38 15.03 -4.62
N GLU A 86 -17.08 16.09 -4.17
CA GLU A 86 -16.56 17.45 -4.17
C GLU A 86 -15.35 17.62 -3.24
N GLU A 87 -15.41 17.04 -2.04
CA GLU A 87 -14.28 17.05 -1.10
C GLU A 87 -13.12 16.22 -1.64
N LYS A 88 -13.40 15.02 -2.17
CA LYS A 88 -12.37 14.19 -2.81
C LYS A 88 -11.71 14.93 -3.98
N GLN A 89 -12.50 15.65 -4.78
CA GLN A 89 -11.99 16.41 -5.91
C GLN A 89 -11.10 17.57 -5.47
N THR A 90 -11.42 18.22 -4.35
CA THR A 90 -10.55 19.23 -3.74
C THR A 90 -9.19 18.64 -3.37
N TRP A 91 -9.16 17.42 -2.80
CA TRP A 91 -7.92 16.72 -2.49
C TRP A 91 -7.17 16.25 -3.74
N ASN A 92 -7.90 15.83 -4.78
CA ASN A 92 -7.33 15.46 -6.08
C ASN A 92 -6.67 16.67 -6.74
N ALA A 93 -7.31 17.84 -6.72
CA ALA A 93 -6.74 19.08 -7.26
C ALA A 93 -5.44 19.47 -6.53
N LYS A 94 -5.44 19.44 -5.18
CA LYS A 94 -4.22 19.69 -4.38
C LYS A 94 -3.09 18.70 -4.71
N ALA A 95 -3.42 17.42 -4.90
CA ALA A 95 -2.44 16.41 -5.27
C ALA A 95 -1.92 16.60 -6.70
N ALA A 96 -2.78 17.02 -7.63
CA ALA A 96 -2.40 17.32 -9.00
C ALA A 96 -1.43 18.51 -9.07
N GLU A 97 -1.71 19.59 -8.34
CA GLU A 97 -0.82 20.75 -8.23
C GLU A 97 0.56 20.37 -7.68
N ALA A 98 0.60 19.58 -6.60
CA ALA A 98 1.85 19.09 -6.04
C ALA A 98 2.61 18.19 -7.04
N MET A 99 1.89 17.38 -7.81
CA MET A 99 2.48 16.52 -8.85
C MET A 99 3.06 17.35 -10.01
N GLU A 100 2.40 18.42 -10.42
CA GLU A 100 2.91 19.34 -11.44
C GLU A 100 4.18 20.07 -10.99
N ALA A 101 4.21 20.55 -9.74
CA ALA A 101 5.40 21.15 -9.16
C ALA A 101 6.58 20.15 -9.18
N TYR A 102 6.33 18.91 -8.76
CA TYR A 102 7.33 17.84 -8.81
C TYR A 102 7.81 17.52 -10.23
N LYS A 103 6.92 17.54 -11.23
CA LYS A 103 7.30 17.32 -12.64
C LYS A 103 8.30 18.38 -13.09
N LYS A 104 8.06 19.67 -12.76
CA LYS A 104 8.98 20.78 -13.06
C LYS A 104 10.33 20.61 -12.36
N GLU A 105 10.34 20.35 -11.06
CA GLU A 105 11.58 20.09 -10.31
C GLU A 105 12.36 18.89 -10.86
N LEU A 106 11.66 17.86 -11.33
CA LEU A 106 12.27 16.67 -11.90
C LEU A 106 12.87 16.93 -13.29
N GLU A 107 12.25 17.79 -14.10
CA GLU A 107 12.83 18.25 -15.36
C GLU A 107 14.08 19.11 -15.13
N GLU A 108 14.04 20.03 -14.17
CA GLU A 108 15.21 20.81 -13.77
C GLU A 108 16.34 19.91 -13.24
N TYR A 109 16.01 18.93 -12.40
CA TYR A 109 16.96 17.93 -11.92
C TYR A 109 17.57 17.14 -13.09
N LYS A 110 16.74 16.63 -14.01
CA LYS A 110 17.21 15.92 -15.21
C LYS A 110 18.16 16.78 -16.04
N ASN A 111 17.83 18.05 -16.26
CA ASN A 111 18.67 18.98 -17.00
C ASN A 111 20.00 19.25 -16.29
N SER A 112 19.98 19.42 -14.95
CA SER A 112 21.21 19.60 -14.16
C SER A 112 22.10 18.37 -14.17
N ILE A 113 21.52 17.17 -14.12
CA ILE A 113 22.24 15.91 -14.22
C ILE A 113 22.80 15.73 -15.62
N ALA A 114 22.03 15.97 -16.68
CA ALA A 114 22.50 15.90 -18.06
C ALA A 114 23.69 16.85 -18.32
N ALA A 115 23.66 18.05 -17.75
CA ALA A 115 24.78 19.00 -17.80
C ALA A 115 26.01 18.51 -17.01
N ALA A 116 25.81 17.79 -15.91
CA ALA A 116 26.88 17.22 -15.10
C ALA A 116 27.47 15.91 -15.67
N THR A 117 26.71 15.13 -16.43
CA THR A 117 27.09 13.79 -16.92
C THR A 117 27.82 13.78 -18.26
N ASN A 118 28.73 14.73 -18.52
CA ASN A 118 29.82 14.51 -19.48
C ASN A 118 30.91 13.57 -18.90
N ASP A 119 30.76 13.13 -17.65
CA ASP A 119 31.51 12.03 -17.05
C ASP A 119 30.50 11.04 -16.45
N LYS A 120 30.46 9.82 -17.00
CA LYS A 120 29.82 8.60 -16.47
C LYS A 120 28.28 8.43 -16.58
N GLN A 121 27.91 7.81 -17.70
CA GLN A 121 26.83 6.84 -17.92
C GLN A 121 26.46 5.99 -16.67
N GLN A 122 25.21 5.55 -16.40
CA GLN A 122 24.00 5.40 -17.23
C GLN A 122 22.73 5.16 -16.33
N PRO A 123 21.51 5.19 -16.92
CA PRO A 123 20.22 5.46 -16.27
C PRO A 123 19.46 4.21 -15.77
N HIS A 124 18.53 4.42 -14.84
CA HIS A 124 17.37 3.56 -14.65
C HIS A 124 16.12 4.42 -14.89
N GLU A 125 15.64 4.35 -16.11
CA GLU A 125 14.35 4.81 -16.57
C GLU A 125 13.40 3.63 -16.41
N GLU A 126 12.47 3.71 -15.46
CA GLU A 126 11.23 2.94 -15.51
C GLU A 126 10.09 3.97 -15.57
N LEU A 127 9.81 4.36 -16.82
CA LEU A 127 8.55 4.93 -17.24
C LEU A 127 7.47 3.89 -16.96
N VAL A 128 6.61 4.17 -16.00
CA VAL A 128 5.26 3.61 -16.01
C VAL A 128 4.36 4.81 -16.26
N GLU A 129 4.02 4.99 -17.53
CA GLU A 129 2.85 5.75 -17.94
C GLU A 129 1.64 5.03 -17.35
N GLU A 130 1.04 5.58 -16.30
CA GLU A 130 -0.33 5.28 -15.93
C GLU A 130 -1.16 6.49 -16.35
N GLU A 131 -1.52 6.52 -17.63
CA GLU A 131 -2.66 7.29 -18.09
C GLU A 131 -3.85 6.32 -18.21
N GLU A 132 -5.00 6.81 -17.74
CA GLU A 132 -6.37 6.36 -17.98
C GLU A 132 -7.07 5.44 -16.95
N GLU A 133 -7.98 6.12 -16.23
CA GLU A 133 -9.34 5.73 -15.87
C GLU A 133 -9.63 4.68 -14.78
N HIS A 134 -10.05 5.25 -13.66
CA HIS A 134 -11.09 4.78 -12.76
C HIS A 134 -12.28 4.11 -13.46
N THR A 135 -12.37 2.77 -13.48
CA THR A 135 -13.67 2.09 -13.39
C THR A 135 -13.53 0.71 -12.72
N THR A 136 -13.36 0.65 -11.39
CA THR A 136 -13.71 -0.58 -10.67
C THR A 136 -15.23 -0.63 -10.49
N THR A 137 -15.89 -1.13 -11.53
CA THR A 137 -17.26 -1.62 -11.47
C THR A 137 -17.30 -2.81 -10.52
N ASN A 138 -17.72 -2.61 -9.27
CA ASN A 138 -18.23 -3.70 -8.45
C ASN A 138 -19.76 -3.67 -8.52
N THR A 139 -20.27 -4.35 -9.54
CA THR A 139 -21.67 -4.75 -9.66
C THR A 139 -21.97 -5.76 -8.55
N ILE A 140 -22.54 -5.29 -7.44
CA ILE A 140 -23.42 -6.10 -6.60
C ILE A 140 -24.72 -5.30 -6.44
N ALA A 141 -25.56 -5.39 -7.46
CA ALA A 141 -26.98 -5.10 -7.32
C ALA A 141 -27.61 -6.20 -6.45
N GLY A 142 -28.36 -5.77 -5.44
CA GLY A 142 -29.00 -6.66 -4.49
C GLY A 142 -30.09 -7.55 -5.11
N ALA A 143 -30.11 -8.80 -4.68
CA ALA A 143 -31.33 -9.60 -4.64
C ALA A 143 -31.91 -9.48 -3.23
N LYS A 144 -32.99 -8.72 -3.11
CA LYS A 144 -33.89 -8.73 -1.98
C LYS A 144 -34.74 -9.99 -2.11
N ASP A 145 -34.57 -10.95 -1.22
CA ASP A 145 -35.64 -11.89 -0.89
C ASP A 145 -35.54 -12.33 0.57
N ALA A 146 -36.63 -12.06 1.27
CA ALA A 146 -36.82 -12.26 2.68
C ALA A 146 -37.09 -13.75 2.99
N LYS A 147 -36.46 -14.30 4.04
CA LYS A 147 -37.14 -15.26 4.93
C LYS A 147 -36.56 -15.30 6.35
N PRO A 148 -37.40 -15.36 7.39
CA PRO A 148 -37.01 -15.00 8.75
C PRO A 148 -36.42 -16.18 9.53
N LYS A 149 -35.38 -15.91 10.32
CA LYS A 149 -34.87 -16.84 11.34
C LYS A 149 -35.82 -16.82 12.55
N LYS A 150 -36.73 -17.79 12.61
CA LYS A 150 -37.49 -18.08 13.84
C LYS A 150 -36.56 -18.70 14.89
N ASN A 151 -36.87 -18.30 16.12
CA ASN A 151 -36.14 -18.49 17.36
C ASN A 151 -36.42 -19.88 17.99
N LYS A 152 -35.52 -20.27 18.91
CA LYS A 152 -35.63 -21.27 20.01
C LYS A 152 -35.73 -22.76 19.64
N SER A 153 -34.72 -23.53 20.08
CA SER A 153 -34.97 -24.52 21.13
C SER A 153 -33.67 -24.96 21.80
N LYS A 154 -33.60 -24.72 23.12
CA LYS A 154 -32.68 -25.39 24.03
C LYS A 154 -33.02 -26.88 24.03
N ARG A 155 -32.03 -27.76 23.85
CA ARG A 155 -32.15 -29.15 24.27
C ARG A 155 -31.01 -29.47 25.24
N VAL A 156 -31.37 -29.33 26.52
CA VAL A 156 -30.99 -30.10 27.70
C VAL A 156 -29.77 -31.03 27.61
N LYS A 157 -28.87 -30.81 28.58
CA LYS A 157 -28.03 -31.82 29.26
C LYS A 157 -28.89 -33.01 29.69
N ASP A 158 -28.39 -34.24 29.55
CA ASP A 158 -28.39 -35.30 30.57
C ASP A 158 -27.75 -36.60 30.03
N CYS A 159 -27.10 -37.33 30.95
CA CYS A 159 -26.30 -38.57 30.88
C CYS A 159 -24.83 -38.46 30.45
#